data_AF-L9KM49-F1
#
_entry.id   AF-L9KM49-F1
#
_cell.length_a   1.000
_cell.length_b   1.000
_cell.length_c   1.000
_cell.angle_alpha   90.00
_cell.angle_beta   90.00
_cell.angle_gamma   90.00
#
_symmetry.space_group_name_H-M   'P 1'
#
loop_
_entity.id
_entity.type
_entity.pdbx_description
1 polymer ?
#
loop_
_entity_poly.entity_id
_entity_poly.type
_entity_poly.pdbx_seq_one_letter_code
_entity_poly.pdbx_strand_id
1 'polypeptide(L)' 'VASVSFSPHDGKLVATVDVIDQNGALADGPCTQGRRQAVPFKCMPLTDFILKFPPSVCWKYMR' A
#
# COMPACT_ATOMS: atom_id res chain seq x y z
N VAL A 1 -0.36 -0.83 7.36
CA VAL A 1 0.79 -1.21 6.52
C VAL A 1 0.58 -2.65 6.12
N ALA A 2 1.00 -3.03 4.93
CA ALA A 2 0.83 -4.36 4.41
C ALA A 2 2.09 -4.77 3.65
N SER A 3 2.39 -6.07 3.64
CA SER A 3 3.50 -6.60 2.86
C SER A 3 2.96 -7.02 1.51
N VAL A 4 3.60 -6.61 0.41
CA VAL A 4 3.26 -7.12 -0.92
C VAL A 4 3.99 -8.44 -1.12
N SER A 5 3.26 -9.53 -1.29
CA SER A 5 3.80 -10.88 -1.49
C SER A 5 3.59 -11.43 -2.90
N PHE A 6 2.99 -10.65 -3.80
CA PHE A 6 2.84 -11.06 -5.22
C PHE A 6 2.74 -9.84 -6.16
N SER A 7 3.89 -9.29 -6.53
CA SER A 7 4.09 -8.25 -7.55
C SER A 7 5.60 -8.09 -7.82
N PRO A 8 6.07 -7.28 -8.78
CA PRO A 8 7.51 -7.00 -8.98
C PRO A 8 8.23 -6.37 -7.77
N HIS A 9 7.56 -6.27 -6.62
CA HIS A 9 7.98 -5.71 -5.36
C HIS A 9 7.82 -6.70 -4.21
N ASP A 10 7.92 -8.01 -4.50
CA ASP A 10 7.81 -9.09 -3.51
C ASP A 10 8.69 -8.82 -2.28
N GLY A 11 8.10 -8.96 -1.10
CA GLY A 11 8.76 -8.73 0.19
C GLY A 11 8.90 -7.26 0.60
N LYS A 12 8.38 -6.30 -0.18
CA LYS A 12 8.38 -4.88 0.20
C LYS A 12 7.13 -4.50 0.98
N LEU A 13 7.34 -3.65 1.98
CA LEU A 13 6.26 -3.04 2.74
C LEU A 13 5.65 -1.87 1.97
N VAL A 14 4.32 -1.82 1.95
CA VAL A 14 3.52 -0.73 1.38
C VAL A 14 2.47 -0.27 2.38
N ALA A 15 2.09 0.99 2.29
CA ALA A 15 1.00 1.57 3.06
C ALA A 15 -0.26 1.65 2.18
N THR A 16 -1.36 1.07 2.64
CA THR A 16 -2.67 1.24 2.02
C THR A 16 -3.14 2.68 2.21
N VAL A 17 -3.30 3.44 1.12
CA VAL A 17 -3.72 4.85 1.14
C VAL A 17 -5.23 4.98 1.13
N ASP A 18 -5.85 4.21 0.25
CA ASP A 18 -7.28 4.32 -0.05
C ASP A 18 -7.81 2.97 -0.53
N VAL A 19 -9.08 2.68 -0.25
CA VAL A 19 -9.73 1.44 -0.70
C VAL A 19 -10.48 1.75 -1.99
N ILE A 20 -10.09 1.09 -3.09
CA ILE A 20 -10.69 1.32 -4.41
C ILE A 20 -11.99 0.53 -4.53
N ASP A 21 -11.93 -0.74 -4.13
CA ASP A 21 -13.01 -1.71 -4.30
C ASP A 21 -12.85 -2.84 -3.25
N GLN A 22 -13.83 -3.74 -3.17
CA GLN A 22 -13.80 -4.92 -2.31
C GLN A 22 -12.59 -5.84 -2.57
N ASN A 23 -12.07 -5.85 -3.78
CA ASN A 23 -11.00 -6.77 -4.19
C ASN A 23 -9.60 -6.11 -4.15
N GLY A 24 -9.51 -4.80 -3.98
CA GLY A 24 -8.22 -4.10 -3.99
C GLY A 24 -8.20 -2.69 -3.41
N ALA A 25 -6.98 -2.25 -3.10
CA ALA A 25 -6.72 -0.95 -2.52
C ALA A 25 -5.56 -0.25 -3.23
N LEU A 26 -5.55 1.07 -3.14
CA LEU A 26 -4.44 1.89 -3.58
C LEU A 26 -3.35 1.82 -2.52
N ALA A 27 -2.22 1.21 -2.86
CA ALA A 27 -1.05 1.17 -1.98
C ALA A 27 0.05 2.11 -2.48
N ASP A 28 0.72 2.72 -1.52
CA ASP A 28 1.84 3.62 -1.71
C ASP A 28 2.90 3.27 -0.67
N GLY A 29 4.16 3.22 -1.06
CA GLY A 29 5.22 2.73 -0.18
C GLY A 29 6.44 3.64 -0.26
N PRO A 30 7.06 4.02 0.87
CA PRO A 30 8.32 4.77 0.87
C PRO A 30 9.46 3.98 0.20
N CYS A 31 9.36 2.64 0.16
CA CYS A 31 10.36 1.73 -0.43
C CYS A 31 10.01 1.23 -1.83
N THR A 32 8.77 1.43 -2.30
CA THR A 32 8.43 1.32 -3.72
C THR A 32 8.84 2.62 -4.36
N GLN A 33 9.97 2.61 -5.04
CA GLN A 33 10.60 3.73 -5.75
C GLN A 33 9.78 4.16 -6.98
N GLY A 34 8.45 4.17 -6.86
CA GLY A 34 7.50 4.25 -7.94
C GLY A 34 6.11 4.63 -7.44
N ARG A 35 5.34 5.21 -8.38
CA ARG A 35 3.98 5.73 -8.20
C ARG A 35 3.05 4.75 -7.48
N ARG A 36 2.01 5.30 -6.86
CA ARG A 36 0.87 4.57 -6.30
C ARG A 36 0.35 3.49 -7.24
N GLN A 37 0.12 2.30 -6.70
CA GLN A 37 -0.39 1.17 -7.46
C GLN A 37 -1.67 0.65 -6.84
N ALA A 38 -2.60 0.22 -7.68
CA ALA A 38 -3.74 -0.57 -7.24
C ALA A 38 -3.24 -2.00 -6.99
N VAL A 39 -3.40 -2.49 -5.76
CA VAL A 39 -2.91 -3.81 -5.34
C VAL A 39 -4.11 -4.63 -4.85
N PRO A 40 -4.30 -5.86 -5.34
CA PRO A 40 -5.35 -6.74 -4.84
C PRO A 40 -5.04 -7.21 -3.42
N PHE A 41 -6.06 -7.35 -2.57
CA PHE A 41 -5.88 -7.84 -1.20
C PHE A 41 -5.31 -9.26 -1.14
N LYS A 42 -5.58 -10.07 -2.16
CA LYS A 42 -5.06 -11.45 -2.28
C LYS A 42 -3.52 -11.51 -2.30
N CYS A 43 -2.87 -10.46 -2.79
CA CYS A 43 -1.42 -10.39 -2.96
C CYS A 43 -0.74 -9.51 -1.90
N MET A 44 -1.48 -9.05 -0.89
CA MET A 44 -1.02 -8.06 0.07
C MET A 44 -1.48 -8.41 1.49
N PRO A 45 -0.82 -9.36 2.18
CA PRO A 45 -1.10 -9.65 3.58
C PRO A 45 -0.95 -8.39 4.46
N LEU A 46 -1.99 -8.12 5.25
CA LEU A 46 -2.00 -7.02 6.21
C LEU A 46 -1.04 -7.32 7.36
N THR A 47 -0.33 -6.29 7.80
CA THR A 47 0.52 -6.35 9.00
C THR A 47 -0.16 -5.60 10.15
N ASP A 48 0.25 -5.89 11.38
CA ASP A 48 -0.28 -5.23 12.59
C ASP A 48 0.10 -3.74 12.69
N PHE A 49 0.97 -3.24 11.81
CA PHE A 49 1.37 -1.84 11.79
C PHE A 49 0.26 -0.97 11.20
N ILE A 50 -0.30 -0.06 12.01
CA ILE A 50 -1.31 0.91 11.58
C ILE A 50 -0.66 2.29 11.46
N LEU A 51 -0.64 2.84 10.24
CA LEU A 51 -0.28 4.23 9.99
C LEU A 51 -1.56 5.06 9.98
N LYS A 52 -1.62 6.13 10.75
CA LYS A 52 -2.78 7.03 10.81
C LYS A 52 -2.50 8.26 9.96
N PHE A 53 -3.20 8.38 8.84
CA PHE A 53 -3.19 9.56 7.99
C PHE A 53 -4.56 9.72 7.32
N PRO A 54 -4.94 10.94 6.90
CA PRO A 54 -6.22 11.13 6.21
C PRO A 54 -6.26 10.33 4.89
N PRO A 55 -7.41 9.77 4.50
CA PRO A 55 -7.53 9.09 3.21
C PRO A 55 -7.11 10.05 2.08
N SER A 56 -6.50 9.50 1.03
CA SER A 56 -6.05 10.28 -0.13
C SER A 56 -4.96 11.32 0.14
N VAL A 57 -4.11 11.11 1.16
CA VAL A 57 -2.94 11.98 1.42
C VAL A 57 -2.07 12.17 0.18
N CYS A 58 -1.34 13.29 0.10
CA CYS A 58 -0.34 13.50 -0.95
C CYS A 58 0.87 12.59 -0.73
N TRP A 59 1.54 12.16 -1.81
CA TRP A 59 2.79 11.38 -1.79
C TRP A 59 3.83 11.94 -0.79
N LYS A 60 3.91 13.27 -0.66
CA LYS A 60 4.87 13.93 0.26
C LYS A 60 4.67 13.56 1.74
N TYR A 61 3.46 13.15 2.13
CA TYR A 61 3.14 12.76 3.51
C TYR A 61 3.48 11.30 3.81
N MET A 62 3.78 10.49 2.79
CA MET A 62 4.09 9.06 2.94
C MET A 62 5.59 8.77 2.92
N ARG A 63 6.43 9.83 2.88
CA ARG A 63 7.89 9.78 2.95
C ARG A 63 8.37 9.90 4.39
#